data_AF-A0A7X0F5K7-F1
#
_entry.id   AF-A0A7X0F5K7-F1
#
_cell.length_a   1.000
_cell.length_b   1.000
_cell.length_c   1.000
_cell.angle_alpha   90.00
_cell.angle_beta   90.00
_cell.angle_gamma   90.00
#
_symmetry.space_group_name_H-M   'P 1'
#
loop_
_entity.id
_entity.type
_entity.pdbx_description
1 polymer ?
#
loop_
_entity_poly.entity_id
_entity_poly.type
_entity_poly.pdbx_seq_one_letter_code
_entity_poly.pdbx_strand_id
1 'polypeptide(L)'
;MSLYNFCTHLRNGNDLIIVPDFECQIEVSVGIEGSIPEYTVGAIIKDGVDLTRGPDAFSLLIASQVEKHAMQDCRFLDLVNEREGIVYRGMSYNDPAGYWRAA
;
A
#
# COMPACT_ATOMS: atom_id res chain seq x y z
N MET A 1 5.73 11.62 -2.78
CA MET A 1 4.61 10.86 -2.18
C MET A 1 3.39 11.10 -3.04
N SER A 2 2.70 10.02 -3.39
CA SER A 2 1.58 10.04 -4.34
C SER A 2 0.36 9.38 -3.69
N LEU A 3 -0.84 9.86 -4.05
CA LEU A 3 -2.10 9.33 -3.53
C LEU A 3 -2.68 8.26 -4.46
N TYR A 4 -3.11 7.16 -3.85
CA TYR A 4 -3.69 6.01 -4.52
C TYR A 4 -5.04 5.68 -3.92
N ASN A 5 -6.07 5.46 -4.75
CA ASN A 5 -7.33 4.95 -4.28
C ASN A 5 -7.16 3.46 -3.94
N PHE A 6 -7.63 3.05 -2.76
CA PHE A 6 -7.56 1.68 -2.29
C PHE A 6 -8.90 1.26 -1.71
N CYS A 7 -9.37 0.08 -2.10
CA CYS A 7 -10.59 -0.51 -1.58
C CYS A 7 -10.24 -1.84 -0.92
N THR A 8 -10.69 -2.01 0.32
CA THR A 8 -10.44 -3.22 1.10
C THR A 8 -11.62 -3.58 1.99
N HIS A 9 -11.62 -4.80 2.50
CA HIS A 9 -12.50 -5.26 3.56
C HIS A 9 -11.79 -5.12 4.91
N LEU A 10 -12.43 -4.51 5.91
CA LEU A 10 -11.89 -4.52 7.27
C LEU A 10 -12.35 -5.78 7.99
N ARG A 11 -11.39 -6.49 8.61
CA ARG A 11 -11.62 -7.77 9.28
C ARG A 11 -11.34 -7.65 10.77
N ASN A 12 -12.04 -8.44 11.58
CA ASN A 12 -11.73 -8.58 13.00
C ASN A 12 -10.55 -9.54 13.22
N GLY A 13 -10.11 -9.69 14.47
CA GLY A 13 -9.03 -10.64 14.83
C GLY A 13 -9.33 -12.12 14.52
N ASN A 14 -10.57 -12.48 14.17
CA ASN A 14 -11.00 -13.81 13.75
C ASN A 14 -11.28 -13.88 12.23
N ASP A 15 -10.75 -12.91 11.46
CA ASP A 15 -10.85 -12.83 10.00
C ASP A 15 -12.27 -12.61 9.44
N LEU A 16 -13.23 -12.25 10.32
CA LEU A 16 -14.60 -11.96 9.95
C LEU A 16 -14.70 -10.53 9.42
N ILE A 17 -15.29 -10.37 8.24
CA ILE A 17 -15.48 -9.06 7.60
C ILE A 17 -16.43 -8.22 8.45
N ILE A 18 -15.93 -7.12 9.01
CA ILE A 18 -16.70 -6.14 9.80
C ILE A 18 -17.19 -5.01 8.89
N VAL A 19 -16.32 -4.56 7.98
CA VAL A 19 -16.66 -3.53 7.00
C VAL A 19 -16.46 -4.12 5.61
N PRO A 20 -17.55 -4.38 4.88
CA PRO A 20 -17.49 -5.07 3.61
C PRO A 20 -17.00 -4.21 2.47
N ASP A 21 -16.96 -2.88 2.56
CA ASP A 21 -16.32 -2.05 1.53
C ASP A 21 -15.76 -0.80 2.21
N PHE A 22 -14.45 -0.77 2.36
CA PHE A 22 -13.71 0.36 2.91
C PHE A 22 -12.87 0.99 1.80
N GLU A 23 -13.36 2.09 1.25
CA GLU A 23 -12.69 2.87 0.22
C GLU A 23 -11.93 4.04 0.85
N CYS A 24 -10.63 4.17 0.58
CA CYS A 24 -9.80 5.24 1.09
C CYS A 24 -8.72 5.65 0.08
N GLN A 25 -8.01 6.74 0.38
CA GLN A 25 -6.82 7.13 -0.34
C GLN A 25 -5.60 6.85 0.54
N ILE A 26 -4.60 6.19 -0.03
CA ILE A 26 -3.34 5.90 0.65
C ILE A 26 -2.25 6.74 0.02
N GLU A 27 -1.54 7.50 0.85
CA GLU A 27 -0.33 8.18 0.45
C GLU A 27 0.84 7.19 0.54
N VAL A 28 1.47 6.91 -0.59
CA VAL A 28 2.60 5.99 -0.69
C VAL A 28 3.80 6.73 -1.29
N SER A 29 4.98 6.49 -0.75
CA SER A 29 6.25 6.72 -1.45
C SER A 29 6.94 5.41 -1.68
N VAL A 30 7.61 5.30 -2.83
CA VAL A 30 8.46 4.15 -3.11
C VAL A 30 9.90 4.59 -3.22
N GLY A 31 10.75 3.93 -2.45
CA GLY A 31 12.20 3.98 -2.57
C GLY A 31 12.71 2.71 -3.25
N ILE A 32 13.93 2.76 -3.78
CA ILE A 32 14.62 1.55 -4.22
C ILE A 32 15.87 1.43 -3.38
N GLU A 33 15.88 0.46 -2.46
CA GLU A 33 17.06 0.11 -1.70
C GLU A 33 17.71 -1.12 -2.34
N GLY A 34 18.87 -0.91 -2.97
CA GLY A 34 19.55 -1.95 -3.74
C GLY A 34 18.76 -2.37 -4.99
N SER A 35 18.12 -3.54 -4.94
CA SER A 35 17.36 -4.13 -6.06
C SER A 35 15.92 -4.46 -5.71
N ILE A 36 15.41 -3.96 -4.58
CA ILE A 36 14.05 -4.22 -4.08
C ILE A 36 13.34 -2.88 -3.88
N PRO A 37 12.09 -2.72 -4.37
CA PRO A 37 11.28 -1.54 -4.09
C PRO A 37 10.79 -1.60 -2.64
N GLU A 38 11.01 -0.51 -1.91
CA GLU A 38 10.52 -0.32 -0.56
C GLU A 38 9.36 0.67 -0.56
N TYR A 39 8.23 0.23 -0.02
CA TYR A 39 7.01 1.03 0.05
C TYR A 39 6.87 1.62 1.45
N THR A 40 6.72 2.93 1.53
CA THR A 40 6.43 3.63 2.79
C THR A 40 5.05 4.27 2.69
N VAL A 41 4.18 3.94 3.64
CA VAL A 41 2.86 4.57 3.75
C VAL A 41 2.96 5.82 4.63
N GLY A 42 2.51 6.96 4.10
CA GLY A 42 2.53 8.25 4.81
C GLY A 42 1.23 8.56 5.55
N ALA A 43 0.11 8.47 4.84
CA ALA A 43 -1.22 8.85 5.31
C ALA A 43 -2.28 7.92 4.72
N ILE A 44 -3.36 7.72 5.48
CA ILE A 44 -4.53 6.94 5.05
C ILE A 44 -5.74 7.83 5.23
N ILE A 45 -6.24 8.34 4.11
CA ILE A 45 -7.24 9.39 4.07
C ILE A 45 -8.60 8.79 3.74
N LYS A 46 -9.57 8.92 4.64
CA LYS A 46 -10.97 8.57 4.42
C LYS A 46 -11.82 9.83 4.47
N ASP A 47 -12.54 10.12 3.39
CA ASP A 47 -13.45 11.28 3.30
C ASP A 47 -12.78 12.62 3.68
N GLY A 48 -11.49 12.77 3.36
CA GLY A 48 -10.70 13.96 3.69
C GLY A 48 -10.07 13.97 5.09
N VAL A 49 -10.28 12.92 5.89
CA VAL A 49 -9.70 12.76 7.23
C VAL A 49 -8.52 11.78 7.19
N ASP A 50 -7.37 12.21 7.71
CA ASP A 50 -6.19 11.35 7.86
C ASP A 50 -6.30 10.46 9.11
N LEU A 51 -6.44 9.15 8.89
CA LEU A 51 -6.60 8.14 9.92
C LEU A 51 -5.27 7.76 10.59
N THR A 52 -4.11 7.98 9.95
CA THR A 52 -2.80 7.67 10.57
C THR A 52 -2.45 8.66 11.68
N ARG A 53 -3.11 9.82 11.70
CA ARG A 53 -2.98 10.87 12.71
C ARG A 53 -4.27 11.09 13.50
N GLY A 54 -5.18 10.12 13.45
CA GLY A 54 -6.47 10.19 14.11
C GLY A 54 -6.33 10.40 15.63
N PRO A 55 -7.29 11.09 16.27
CA PRO A 55 -7.22 11.40 17.70
C PRO A 55 -7.47 10.19 18.61
N ASP A 56 -7.98 9.09 18.06
CA ASP A 56 -8.43 7.91 18.80
C ASP A 56 -7.76 6.61 18.33
N ALA A 57 -7.68 5.64 19.24
CA ALA A 57 -7.03 4.35 18.98
C ALA A 57 -7.73 3.51 17.90
N PHE A 58 -9.02 3.76 17.64
CA PHE A 58 -9.78 3.03 16.64
C PHE A 58 -9.42 3.50 15.23
N SER A 59 -9.26 4.80 15.02
CA SER A 59 -8.73 5.39 13.77
C SER A 59 -7.35 4.82 13.43
N LEU A 60 -6.45 4.76 14.41
CA LEU A 60 -5.11 4.18 14.23
C LEU A 60 -5.15 2.67 13.93
N LEU A 61 -6.07 1.93 14.55
CA LEU A 61 -6.29 0.51 14.26
C LEU A 61 -6.76 0.29 12.83
N ILE A 62 -7.72 1.11 12.35
CA ILE A 62 -8.18 1.05 10.96
C ILE A 62 -7.02 1.34 10.01
N ALA A 63 -6.27 2.42 10.27
CA ALA A 63 -5.11 2.79 9.45
C ALA A 63 -4.11 1.63 9.35
N SER A 64 -3.76 1.00 10.47
CA SER A 64 -2.84 -0.14 10.48
C SER A 64 -3.34 -1.35 9.68
N GLN A 65 -4.65 -1.65 9.75
CA GLN A 65 -5.24 -2.76 8.98
C GLN A 65 -5.22 -2.46 7.48
N VAL A 66 -5.56 -1.22 7.10
CA VAL A 66 -5.54 -0.78 5.70
C VAL A 66 -4.12 -0.81 5.14
N GLU A 67 -3.15 -0.29 5.88
CA GLU A 67 -1.72 -0.35 5.52
C GLU A 67 -1.28 -1.79 5.27
N LYS A 68 -1.55 -2.69 6.21
CA LYS A 68 -1.20 -4.11 6.09
C LYS A 68 -1.82 -4.74 4.84
N HIS A 69 -3.10 -4.48 4.59
CA HIS A 69 -3.79 -5.02 3.41
C HIS A 69 -3.21 -4.46 2.10
N ALA A 70 -2.93 -3.15 2.05
CA ALA A 70 -2.33 -2.53 0.87
C ALA A 70 -0.95 -3.12 0.55
N MET A 71 -0.13 -3.37 1.57
CA MET A 71 1.19 -3.98 1.40
C MET A 71 1.14 -5.48 1.06
N GLN A 72 -0.01 -6.13 1.20
CA GLN A 72 -0.23 -7.52 0.84
C GLN A 72 -0.97 -7.69 -0.50
N ASP A 73 -1.54 -6.62 -1.08
CA ASP A 73 -2.22 -6.68 -2.37
C ASP A 73 -1.23 -6.42 -3.51
N CYS A 74 -0.81 -7.49 -4.20
CA CYS A 74 0.10 -7.39 -5.33
C CYS A 74 -0.42 -6.46 -6.44
N ARG A 75 -1.73 -6.40 -6.70
CA ARG A 75 -2.28 -5.54 -7.75
C ARG A 75 -2.17 -4.06 -7.38
N PHE A 76 -2.31 -3.75 -6.09
CA PHE A 76 -2.09 -2.40 -5.59
C PHE A 76 -0.61 -2.02 -5.75
N LEU A 77 0.32 -2.88 -5.34
CA LEU A 77 1.75 -2.63 -5.47
C LEU A 77 2.19 -2.51 -6.94
N ASP A 78 1.62 -3.30 -7.85
CA ASP A 78 1.87 -3.20 -9.29
C ASP A 78 1.43 -1.84 -9.84
N LEU A 79 0.23 -1.36 -9.45
CA LEU A 79 -0.27 -0.03 -9.82
C LEU A 79 0.63 1.08 -9.28
N VAL A 80 1.09 0.95 -8.04
CA VAL A 80 2.01 1.91 -7.41
C VAL A 80 3.32 1.95 -8.19
N ASN A 81 3.92 0.79 -8.49
CA ASN A 81 5.14 0.71 -9.27
C ASN A 81 4.98 1.32 -10.66
N GLU A 82 3.90 1.00 -11.38
CA GLU A 82 3.64 1.57 -12.70
C GLU A 82 3.58 3.10 -12.67
N ARG A 83 2.87 3.67 -11.68
CA ARG A 83 2.73 5.13 -11.54
C ARG A 83 4.01 5.84 -11.11
N GLU A 84 4.79 5.22 -10.23
CA GLU A 84 6.10 5.74 -9.82
C GLU A 84 7.20 5.44 -10.87
N GLY A 85 6.85 4.79 -11.99
CA GLY A 85 7.80 4.43 -13.04
C GLY A 85 8.79 3.35 -12.62
N ILE A 86 8.48 2.52 -11.64
CA ILE A 86 9.33 1.44 -11.17
C ILE A 86 9.14 0.23 -12.06
N VAL A 87 10.24 -0.23 -12.66
CA VAL A 87 10.25 -1.33 -13.62
C VAL A 87 11.24 -2.42 -13.22
N TYR A 88 10.84 -3.67 -13.39
CA TYR A 88 11.72 -4.80 -13.24
C TYR A 88 12.51 -5.02 -14.54
N ARG A 89 13.85 -5.10 -14.44
CA ARG A 89 14.72 -5.51 -15.55
C ARG A 89 15.25 -6.91 -15.32
N GLY A 90 14.76 -7.87 -16.10
CA GLY A 90 15.16 -9.27 -16.11
C GLY A 90 14.19 -10.06 -16.98
N MET A 91 14.48 -11.33 -17.30
CA MET A 91 13.56 -12.13 -18.12
C MET A 91 12.28 -12.54 -17.37
N SER A 92 12.28 -12.51 -16.04
CA SER A 92 11.11 -12.76 -15.17
C SER A 92 11.40 -12.30 -13.74
N TYR A 93 10.38 -12.13 -12.90
CA TYR A 93 10.54 -11.78 -11.46
C TYR A 93 11.48 -12.72 -10.68
N ASN A 94 11.63 -13.96 -11.15
CA ASN A 94 12.49 -14.99 -10.56
C ASN A 94 13.89 -15.07 -11.20
N ASP A 95 14.24 -14.12 -12.06
CA ASP A 95 15.58 -14.04 -12.64
C ASP A 95 16.57 -13.56 -11.56
N PRO A 96 17.53 -14.39 -11.12
CA PRO A 96 18.47 -14.01 -10.07
C PRO A 96 19.41 -12.87 -10.47
N ALA A 97 19.49 -12.55 -11.77
CA ALA A 97 20.21 -11.38 -12.27
C ALA A 97 19.31 -10.14 -12.45
N GLY A 98 18.00 -10.30 -12.32
CA GLY A 98 17.07 -9.20 -12.52
C GLY A 98 16.96 -8.29 -11.30
N TYR A 99 16.69 -7.01 -11.54
CA TYR A 99 16.65 -5.98 -10.51
C TYR A 99 15.59 -4.92 -10.81
N TRP A 100 15.07 -4.32 -9.74
CA TRP A 100 14.15 -3.18 -9.82
C TRP A 100 14.91 -1.87 -10.00
N ARG A 101 14.33 -0.95 -10.77
CA ARG A 101 14.88 0.40 -10.99
C ARG A 101 13.76 1.41 -11.30
N ALA A 102 14.00 2.68 -11.00
CA ALA A 102 13.19 3.77 -11.53
C ALA A 102 13.43 3.91 -13.04
N ALA A 103 12.37 4.17 -13.81
CA ALA A 103 12.39 4.33 -15.26
C ALA A 103 13.18 5.56 -15.70
#